data_AF-A0A9W6PZK1-F1
#
_entry.id   AF-A0A9W6PZK1-F1
#
_cell.length_a   1.000
_cell.length_b   1.000
_cell.length_c   1.000
_cell.angle_alpha   90.00
_cell.angle_beta   90.00
_cell.angle_gamma   90.00
#
_symmetry.space_group_name_H-M   'P 1'
#
loop_
_entity.id
_entity.type
_entity.pdbx_description
1 polymer ?
#
loop_
_entity_poly.entity_id
_entity_poly.type
_entity_poly.pdbx_seq_one_letter_code
_entity_poly.pdbx_strand_id
1 'polypeptide(L)'
;MATGLLITRASKDRSLYLIAWSVTMVGLSLALASMSIGFLLGWAGPLFRVSELGAALLAPLWLALGMIELIARYVQVRFGAWLFVVSYSVVATVILLVDPLRGSFSKALPKPGDTYDAIPLLLVDGAHLVAVIALVACAAVTAVLAGKQDREAGELLIPIALVALAGVLVVSGSRGLLPAALAVIALGAAAGLVWYGAMRTIPVYADDADAAGYDDEGYDEQGYDDREYGDRGYAEQAPPAPRSARGGGKRGELRFPEQPAEQPRFAEPSGPSTTVDDAVAAAAGMPPTACGQITVYTLLEGREEAFDRLADDLVRAVSAAEPDTLIFACHEVVGAPTQRIFYQLFRDEAAFAAHRRGPHLQRFLAESRTHVLATNVIEVRLGSAKLPSAHARPPSAHGAPDFP
;
A
#
# COMPACT_ATOMS: atom_id res chain seq x y z
N MET A 1 -5.60 -3.34 -22.99
CA MET A 1 -6.70 -3.44 -22.00
C MET A 1 -6.16 -3.70 -20.60
N ALA A 2 -5.41 -4.79 -20.37
CA ALA A 2 -4.75 -5.09 -19.08
C ALA A 2 -3.95 -3.91 -18.49
N THR A 3 -3.05 -3.29 -19.26
CA THR A 3 -2.26 -2.14 -18.79
C THR A 3 -3.11 -0.97 -18.31
N GLY A 4 -4.22 -0.66 -19.00
CA GLY A 4 -5.12 0.42 -18.61
C GLY A 4 -5.81 0.16 -17.27
N LEU A 5 -6.25 -1.07 -17.03
CA LEU A 5 -6.88 -1.47 -15.77
C LEU A 5 -5.91 -1.39 -14.59
N LEU A 6 -4.64 -1.76 -14.77
CA LEU A 6 -3.62 -1.59 -13.73
C LEU A 6 -3.34 -0.12 -13.41
N ILE A 7 -3.26 0.73 -14.43
CA ILE A 7 -3.04 2.17 -14.25
C ILE A 7 -4.20 2.80 -13.46
N THR A 8 -5.46 2.48 -13.82
CA THR A 8 -6.65 3.00 -13.12
C THR A 8 -6.72 2.52 -11.67
N ARG A 9 -6.27 1.29 -11.38
CA ARG A 9 -6.24 0.79 -10.01
C ARG A 9 -5.08 1.36 -9.19
N ALA A 10 -3.89 1.47 -9.79
CA ALA A 10 -2.73 2.09 -9.14
C ALA A 10 -3.02 3.53 -8.70
N SER A 11 -3.80 4.30 -9.47
CA SER A 11 -4.19 5.66 -9.10
C SER A 11 -5.25 5.70 -7.99
N LYS A 12 -6.15 4.72 -7.93
CA LYS A 12 -7.21 4.61 -6.91
C LYS A 12 -6.65 4.16 -5.56
N ASP A 13 -5.76 3.16 -5.57
CA ASP A 13 -5.27 2.48 -4.36
C ASP A 13 -3.97 3.10 -3.79
N ARG A 14 -3.34 4.04 -4.52
CA ARG A 14 -2.05 4.67 -4.19
C ARG A 14 -0.94 3.67 -3.81
N SER A 15 -1.01 2.42 -4.29
CA SER A 15 -0.04 1.39 -3.96
C SER A 15 1.18 1.45 -4.88
N LEU A 16 2.35 1.73 -4.28
CA LEU A 16 3.60 1.97 -5.00
C LEU A 16 4.05 0.76 -5.84
N TYR A 17 3.78 -0.48 -5.40
CA TYR A 17 4.15 -1.67 -6.17
C TYR A 17 3.29 -1.84 -7.43
N LEU A 18 2.00 -1.46 -7.40
CA LEU A 18 1.14 -1.47 -8.60
C LEU A 18 1.55 -0.40 -9.60
N ILE A 19 2.05 0.76 -9.14
CA ILE A 19 2.66 1.76 -10.03
C ILE A 19 3.84 1.13 -10.76
N ALA A 20 4.72 0.42 -10.05
CA ALA A 20 5.89 -0.19 -10.67
C ALA A 20 5.52 -1.30 -11.67
N TRP A 21 4.55 -2.16 -11.35
CA TRP A 21 4.07 -3.19 -12.27
C TRP A 21 3.26 -2.62 -13.43
N SER A 22 2.63 -1.45 -13.27
CA SER A 22 2.04 -0.71 -14.39
C SER A 22 3.11 -0.26 -15.39
N VAL A 23 4.23 0.30 -14.91
CA VAL A 23 5.36 0.67 -15.79
C VAL A 23 5.92 -0.55 -16.52
N THR A 24 6.03 -1.68 -15.81
CA THR A 24 6.43 -2.97 -16.41
C THR A 24 5.50 -3.37 -17.56
N MET A 25 4.18 -3.31 -17.33
CA MET A 25 3.17 -3.66 -18.33
C MET A 25 3.13 -2.70 -19.51
N VAL A 26 3.37 -1.40 -19.29
CA VAL A 26 3.55 -0.41 -20.37
C VAL A 26 4.77 -0.78 -21.21
N GLY A 27 5.91 -1.07 -20.58
CA GLY A 27 7.14 -1.48 -21.26
C GLY A 27 6.95 -2.73 -22.13
N LEU A 28 6.34 -3.78 -21.57
CA LEU A 28 6.04 -5.02 -22.30
C LEU A 28 5.05 -4.77 -23.45
N SER A 29 4.04 -3.95 -23.23
CA SER A 29 3.04 -3.62 -24.27
C SER A 29 3.67 -2.87 -25.44
N LEU A 30 4.49 -1.86 -25.16
CA LEU A 30 5.21 -1.09 -26.17
C LEU A 30 6.20 -1.96 -26.94
N ALA A 31 6.87 -2.88 -26.26
CA ALA A 31 7.78 -3.81 -26.91
C ALA A 31 7.05 -4.78 -27.84
N LEU A 32 5.96 -5.41 -27.38
CA LEU A 32 5.15 -6.32 -28.20
C LEU A 32 4.49 -5.60 -29.38
N ALA A 33 4.02 -4.36 -29.19
CA ALA A 33 3.50 -3.54 -30.27
C ALA A 33 4.59 -3.22 -31.30
N SER A 34 5.78 -2.83 -30.86
CA SER A 34 6.92 -2.54 -31.74
C SER A 34 7.37 -3.78 -32.50
N MET A 35 7.43 -4.94 -31.85
CA MET A 35 7.72 -6.22 -32.49
C MET A 35 6.66 -6.58 -33.55
N SER A 36 5.38 -6.40 -33.23
CA SER A 36 4.28 -6.66 -34.17
C SER A 36 4.42 -5.79 -35.43
N ILE A 37 4.67 -4.49 -35.25
CA ILE A 37 4.89 -3.56 -36.36
C ILE A 37 6.16 -3.92 -37.13
N GLY A 38 7.26 -4.24 -36.43
CA GLY A 38 8.55 -4.61 -37.04
C GLY A 38 8.48 -5.87 -37.90
N PHE A 39 7.72 -6.89 -37.48
CA PHE A 39 7.50 -8.09 -38.30
C PHE A 39 6.62 -7.82 -39.52
N LEU A 40 5.61 -6.96 -39.40
CA LEU A 40 4.68 -6.64 -40.50
C LEU A 40 5.33 -5.73 -41.54
N LEU A 41 5.87 -4.60 -41.09
CA LEU A 41 6.34 -3.50 -41.94
C LEU A 41 7.86 -3.49 -42.15
N GLY A 42 8.61 -4.26 -41.37
CA GLY A 42 10.07 -4.21 -41.32
C GLY A 42 10.57 -3.39 -40.13
N TRP A 43 11.73 -3.77 -39.62
CA TRP A 43 12.35 -3.08 -38.49
C TRP A 43 12.97 -1.75 -38.90
N ALA A 44 12.99 -0.83 -37.95
CA ALA A 44 13.66 0.46 -38.06
C ALA A 44 14.24 0.83 -36.69
N GLY A 45 15.22 1.73 -36.68
CA GLY A 45 15.91 2.16 -35.45
C GLY A 45 14.98 2.54 -34.29
N PRO A 46 13.93 3.36 -34.51
CA PRO A 46 12.99 3.71 -33.45
C PRO A 46 12.20 2.51 -32.89
N LEU A 47 11.73 1.60 -33.75
CA LEU A 47 10.98 0.40 -33.31
C LEU A 47 11.86 -0.52 -32.48
N PHE A 48 13.12 -0.71 -32.90
CA PHE A 48 14.12 -1.45 -32.14
C PHE A 48 14.33 -0.83 -30.76
N ARG A 49 14.55 0.48 -30.68
CA ARG A 49 14.75 1.19 -29.40
C ARG A 49 13.55 1.10 -28.47
N VAL A 50 12.33 1.27 -28.99
CA VAL A 50 11.11 1.12 -28.17
C VAL A 50 10.98 -0.31 -27.65
N SER A 51 11.31 -1.32 -28.48
CA SER A 51 11.29 -2.71 -28.05
C SER A 51 12.33 -3.03 -26.97
N GLU A 52 13.55 -2.53 -27.11
CA GLU A 52 14.64 -2.74 -26.16
C GLU A 52 14.40 -1.99 -24.85
N LEU A 53 14.01 -0.71 -24.91
CA LEU A 53 13.67 0.07 -23.72
C LEU A 53 12.52 -0.59 -22.94
N GLY A 54 11.49 -1.06 -23.65
CA GLY A 54 10.34 -1.70 -23.06
C GLY A 54 10.69 -3.04 -22.41
N ALA A 55 11.24 -3.98 -23.17
CA ALA A 55 11.42 -5.37 -22.74
C ALA A 55 12.76 -5.62 -22.02
N ALA A 56 13.85 -4.97 -22.42
CA ALA A 56 15.19 -5.25 -21.90
C ALA A 56 15.59 -4.32 -20.74
N LEU A 57 15.02 -3.12 -20.65
CA LEU A 57 15.35 -2.16 -19.58
C LEU A 57 14.23 -1.99 -18.56
N LEU A 58 13.08 -1.46 -19.00
CA LEU A 58 12.01 -1.07 -18.10
C LEU A 58 11.32 -2.27 -17.47
N ALA A 59 10.91 -3.26 -18.27
CA ALA A 59 10.20 -4.42 -17.76
C ALA A 59 10.93 -5.15 -16.62
N PRO A 60 12.21 -5.58 -16.75
CA PRO A 60 12.87 -6.33 -15.69
C PRO A 60 13.13 -5.50 -14.42
N LEU A 61 13.54 -4.24 -14.57
CA LEU A 61 13.84 -3.37 -13.41
C LEU A 61 12.60 -3.00 -12.61
N TRP A 62 11.54 -2.59 -13.30
CA TRP A 62 10.31 -2.15 -12.64
C TRP A 62 9.51 -3.34 -12.10
N LEU A 63 9.63 -4.52 -12.71
CA LEU A 63 9.07 -5.75 -12.16
C LEU A 63 9.73 -6.08 -10.82
N ALA A 64 11.07 -6.05 -10.79
CA ALA A 64 11.85 -6.27 -9.59
C ALA A 64 11.58 -5.20 -8.51
N LEU A 65 11.42 -3.92 -8.90
CA LEU A 65 11.04 -2.85 -7.97
C LEU A 65 9.70 -3.13 -7.29
N GLY A 66 8.66 -3.50 -8.07
CA GLY A 66 7.37 -3.82 -7.49
C GLY A 66 7.42 -5.05 -6.57
N MET A 67 8.27 -6.04 -6.89
CA MET A 67 8.50 -7.19 -6.00
C MET A 67 9.20 -6.80 -4.68
N ILE A 68 10.23 -5.95 -4.75
CA ILE A 68 10.89 -5.42 -3.55
C ILE A 68 9.88 -4.64 -2.71
N GLU A 69 9.10 -3.77 -3.34
CA GLU A 69 8.12 -2.93 -2.66
C GLU A 69 7.02 -3.75 -1.95
N LEU A 70 6.63 -4.88 -2.53
CA LEU A 70 5.65 -5.80 -1.96
C LEU A 70 6.20 -6.55 -0.73
N ILE A 71 7.48 -6.94 -0.73
CA ILE A 71 8.07 -7.84 0.27
C ILE A 71 8.85 -7.09 1.36
N ALA A 72 9.47 -5.96 1.03
CA ALA A 72 10.38 -5.26 1.92
C ALA A 72 9.63 -4.58 3.08
N ARG A 73 9.92 -5.03 4.32
CA ARG A 73 9.39 -4.42 5.54
C ARG A 73 10.12 -3.14 5.97
N TYR A 74 11.34 -2.92 5.46
CA TYR A 74 12.18 -1.78 5.83
C TYR A 74 12.03 -0.60 4.85
N VAL A 75 11.67 0.57 5.38
CA VAL A 75 11.48 1.82 4.59
C VAL A 75 12.76 2.22 3.84
N GLN A 76 13.93 2.03 4.45
CA GLN A 76 15.22 2.34 3.82
C GLN A 76 15.49 1.51 2.56
N VAL A 77 15.06 0.23 2.56
CA VAL A 77 15.20 -0.66 1.40
C VAL A 77 14.28 -0.21 0.27
N ARG A 78 13.01 0.12 0.59
CA ARG A 78 12.04 0.64 -0.38
C ARG A 78 12.51 1.95 -1.00
N PHE A 79 12.94 2.89 -0.17
CA PHE A 79 13.48 4.18 -0.62
C PHE A 79 14.72 4.00 -1.49
N GLY A 80 15.67 3.17 -1.07
CA GLY A 80 16.88 2.89 -1.83
C GLY A 80 16.61 2.21 -3.18
N ALA A 81 15.67 1.26 -3.22
CA ALA A 81 15.25 0.60 -4.44
C ALA A 81 14.60 1.56 -5.44
N TRP A 82 13.69 2.43 -4.97
CA TRP A 82 13.08 3.47 -5.80
C TRP A 82 14.11 4.44 -6.36
N LEU A 83 15.00 4.96 -5.51
CA LEU A 83 16.05 5.88 -5.92
C LEU A 83 16.94 5.24 -6.99
N PHE A 84 17.37 4.00 -6.77
CA PHE A 84 18.20 3.26 -7.73
C PHE A 84 17.46 3.01 -9.05
N VAL A 85 16.27 2.42 -9.02
CA VAL A 85 15.56 2.01 -10.24
C VAL A 85 15.17 3.22 -11.09
N VAL A 86 14.71 4.31 -10.47
CA VAL A 86 14.36 5.54 -11.20
C VAL A 86 15.61 6.17 -11.81
N SER A 87 16.69 6.38 -11.03
CA SER A 87 17.92 6.99 -11.54
C SER A 87 18.58 6.14 -12.63
N TYR A 88 18.67 4.83 -12.44
CA TYR A 88 19.21 3.89 -13.42
C TYR A 88 18.39 3.90 -14.71
N SER A 89 17.05 3.83 -14.60
CA SER A 89 16.16 3.84 -15.78
C SER A 89 16.34 5.12 -16.60
N VAL A 90 16.46 6.28 -15.95
CA VAL A 90 16.67 7.56 -16.64
C VAL A 90 18.01 7.57 -17.39
N VAL A 91 19.11 7.26 -16.70
CA VAL A 91 20.45 7.27 -17.32
C VAL A 91 20.54 6.25 -18.46
N ALA A 92 20.09 5.02 -18.21
CA ALA A 92 20.13 3.97 -19.22
C ALA A 92 19.24 4.30 -20.43
N THR A 93 18.04 4.88 -20.21
CA THR A 93 17.16 5.30 -21.32
C THR A 93 17.84 6.33 -22.21
N VAL A 94 18.47 7.35 -21.62
CA VAL A 94 19.19 8.36 -22.40
C VAL A 94 20.31 7.74 -23.22
N ILE A 95 21.09 6.84 -22.63
CA ILE A 95 22.18 6.17 -23.33
C ILE A 95 21.67 5.30 -24.47
N LEU A 96 20.65 4.46 -24.23
CA LEU A 96 20.04 3.60 -25.26
C LEU A 96 19.41 4.40 -26.41
N LEU A 97 18.98 5.65 -26.16
CA LEU A 97 18.43 6.57 -27.17
C LEU A 97 19.48 7.42 -27.89
N VAL A 98 20.61 7.70 -27.28
CA VAL A 98 21.64 8.55 -27.92
C VAL A 98 22.68 7.70 -28.66
N ASP A 99 22.97 6.49 -28.16
CA ASP A 99 23.99 5.61 -28.71
C ASP A 99 23.67 5.21 -30.17
N PRO A 100 24.67 5.27 -31.09
CA PRO A 100 24.45 5.02 -32.50
C PRO A 100 24.10 3.55 -32.76
N LEU A 101 23.09 3.33 -33.60
CA LEU A 101 22.71 1.99 -34.04
C LEU A 101 23.62 1.53 -35.18
N ARG A 102 24.02 0.26 -35.14
CA ARG A 102 24.85 -0.40 -36.14
C ARG A 102 24.03 -1.38 -36.97
N GLY A 103 24.57 -1.71 -38.14
CA GLY A 103 23.98 -2.69 -39.05
C GLY A 103 22.79 -2.16 -39.85
N SER A 104 22.07 -3.08 -40.48
CA SER A 104 20.90 -2.80 -41.31
C SER A 104 19.68 -3.52 -40.79
N PHE A 105 18.52 -2.87 -40.85
CA PHE A 105 17.27 -3.49 -40.44
C PHE A 105 16.62 -4.29 -41.57
N SER A 106 15.93 -5.36 -41.20
CA SER A 106 15.14 -6.21 -42.09
C SER A 106 13.81 -6.57 -41.43
N LYS A 107 13.09 -7.58 -41.93
CA LYS A 107 11.91 -8.13 -41.21
C LYS A 107 12.28 -9.11 -40.10
N ALA A 108 13.53 -9.56 -40.03
CA ALA A 108 13.99 -10.40 -38.93
C ALA A 108 14.13 -9.59 -37.63
N LEU A 109 13.85 -10.23 -36.49
CA LEU A 109 14.04 -9.64 -35.17
C LEU A 109 15.51 -9.21 -34.99
N PRO A 110 15.81 -7.91 -34.82
CA PRO A 110 17.17 -7.43 -34.63
C PRO A 110 17.74 -7.97 -33.34
N LYS A 111 18.99 -8.45 -33.38
CA LYS A 111 19.69 -8.87 -32.17
C LYS A 111 20.37 -7.67 -31.54
N PRO A 112 20.24 -7.47 -30.21
CA PRO A 112 20.87 -6.33 -29.55
C PRO A 112 22.39 -6.28 -29.76
N GLY A 113 23.07 -7.44 -29.68
CA GLY A 113 24.52 -7.53 -29.87
C GLY A 113 25.03 -7.15 -31.27
N ASP A 114 24.16 -7.22 -32.28
CA ASP A 114 24.49 -6.84 -33.66
C ASP A 114 24.13 -5.37 -33.95
N THR A 115 23.35 -4.73 -33.06
CA THR A 115 22.71 -3.44 -33.30
C THR A 115 23.24 -2.33 -32.37
N TYR A 116 23.48 -2.63 -31.09
CA TYR A 116 24.01 -1.69 -30.11
C TYR A 116 25.53 -1.85 -29.93
N ASP A 117 26.17 -0.77 -29.45
CA ASP A 117 27.52 -0.81 -28.95
C ASP A 117 27.64 -1.43 -27.55
N ALA A 118 28.88 -1.57 -27.04
CA ALA A 118 29.13 -2.20 -25.76
C ALA A 118 28.45 -1.50 -24.57
N ILE A 119 28.33 -0.17 -24.58
CA ILE A 119 27.82 0.60 -23.44
C ILE A 119 26.32 0.32 -23.19
N PRO A 120 25.41 0.44 -24.19
CA PRO A 120 24.02 0.04 -23.98
C PRO A 120 23.86 -1.42 -23.55
N LEU A 121 24.64 -2.34 -24.14
CA LEU A 121 24.57 -3.76 -23.78
C LEU A 121 24.97 -4.00 -22.33
N LEU A 122 26.03 -3.34 -21.83
CA LEU A 122 26.42 -3.42 -20.42
C LEU A 122 25.34 -2.88 -19.48
N LEU A 123 24.63 -1.83 -19.87
CA LEU A 123 23.52 -1.27 -19.07
C LEU A 123 22.31 -2.21 -19.05
N VAL A 124 21.99 -2.84 -20.16
CA VAL A 124 20.94 -3.87 -20.19
C VAL A 124 21.36 -5.08 -19.35
N ASP A 125 22.63 -5.49 -19.39
CA ASP A 125 23.14 -6.63 -18.62
C ASP A 125 23.15 -6.33 -17.12
N GLY A 126 23.56 -5.13 -16.73
CA GLY A 126 23.46 -4.65 -15.36
C GLY A 126 22.02 -4.63 -14.86
N ALA A 127 21.07 -4.16 -15.70
CA ALA A 127 19.65 -4.13 -15.36
C ALA A 127 19.10 -5.54 -15.09
N HIS A 128 19.42 -6.49 -15.98
CA HIS A 128 19.01 -7.88 -15.82
C HIS A 128 19.64 -8.54 -14.60
N LEU A 129 20.93 -8.32 -14.36
CA LEU A 129 21.62 -8.87 -13.19
C LEU A 129 20.97 -8.40 -11.89
N VAL A 130 20.73 -7.09 -11.77
CA VAL A 130 20.06 -6.51 -10.60
C VAL A 130 18.64 -7.07 -10.45
N ALA A 131 17.88 -7.12 -11.54
CA ALA A 131 16.52 -7.65 -11.51
C ALA A 131 16.48 -9.12 -11.06
N VAL A 132 17.35 -9.98 -11.61
CA VAL A 132 17.43 -11.40 -11.24
C VAL A 132 17.81 -11.57 -9.77
N ILE A 133 18.85 -10.86 -9.30
CA ILE A 133 19.27 -10.92 -7.89
C ILE A 133 18.13 -10.49 -6.98
N ALA A 134 17.45 -9.38 -7.30
CA ALA A 134 16.32 -8.87 -6.54
C ALA A 134 15.16 -9.87 -6.48
N LEU A 135 14.77 -10.45 -7.63
CA LEU A 135 13.69 -11.43 -7.70
C LEU A 135 14.02 -12.72 -6.94
N VAL A 136 15.25 -13.21 -7.03
CA VAL A 136 15.72 -14.38 -6.26
C VAL A 136 15.73 -14.08 -4.77
N ALA A 137 16.23 -12.92 -4.34
CA ALA A 137 16.22 -12.51 -2.94
C ALA A 137 14.78 -12.39 -2.41
N CYS A 138 13.87 -11.79 -3.18
CA CYS A 138 12.46 -11.71 -2.87
C CYS A 138 11.83 -13.09 -2.68
N ALA A 139 12.00 -13.99 -3.65
CA ALA A 139 11.47 -15.36 -3.58
C ALA A 139 12.03 -16.14 -2.39
N ALA A 140 13.33 -16.01 -2.10
CA ALA A 140 13.98 -16.66 -0.95
C ALA A 140 13.43 -16.13 0.38
N VAL A 141 13.26 -14.82 0.53
CA VAL A 141 12.68 -14.20 1.73
C VAL A 141 11.24 -14.69 1.93
N THR A 142 10.41 -14.70 0.88
CA THR A 142 9.03 -15.19 0.96
C THR A 142 8.99 -16.67 1.35
N ALA A 143 9.84 -17.52 0.77
CA ALA A 143 9.92 -18.94 1.11
C ALA A 143 10.31 -19.17 2.58
N VAL A 144 11.29 -18.40 3.09
CA VAL A 144 11.70 -18.47 4.50
C VAL A 144 10.57 -18.01 5.44
N LEU A 145 9.83 -16.96 5.09
CA LEU A 145 8.70 -16.48 5.89
C LEU A 145 7.54 -17.49 5.90
N ALA A 146 7.19 -18.06 4.75
CA ALA A 146 6.14 -19.08 4.65
C ALA A 146 6.49 -20.35 5.42
N GLY A 147 7.76 -20.76 5.43
CA GLY A 147 8.25 -21.89 6.22
C GLY A 147 8.10 -21.71 7.74
N LYS A 148 7.95 -20.47 8.21
CA LYS A 148 7.73 -20.13 9.63
C LYS A 148 6.25 -20.07 10.02
N GLN A 149 5.35 -20.67 9.23
CA GLN A 149 3.88 -20.65 9.41
C GLN A 149 3.26 -19.24 9.37
N ASP A 150 3.91 -18.29 8.70
CA ASP A 150 3.28 -17.01 8.38
C ASP A 150 2.21 -17.23 7.30
N ARG A 151 0.94 -17.20 7.70
CA ARG A 151 -0.21 -17.56 6.84
C ARG A 151 -0.35 -16.59 5.67
N GLU A 152 -0.05 -15.31 5.88
CA GLU A 152 -0.03 -14.28 4.83
C GLU A 152 1.04 -14.56 3.78
N ALA A 153 2.24 -14.95 4.21
CA ALA A 153 3.32 -15.31 3.28
C ALA A 153 2.98 -16.56 2.46
N GLY A 154 2.25 -17.52 3.05
CA GLY A 154 1.79 -18.74 2.37
C GLY A 154 0.84 -18.46 1.21
N GLU A 155 -0.09 -17.52 1.36
CA GLU A 155 -1.04 -17.13 0.31
C GLU A 155 -0.36 -16.35 -0.84
N LEU A 156 0.67 -15.58 -0.52
CA LEU A 156 1.44 -14.80 -1.48
C LEU A 156 2.50 -15.60 -2.26
N LEU A 157 2.87 -16.81 -1.79
CA LEU A 157 3.92 -17.63 -2.42
C LEU A 157 3.67 -17.91 -3.90
N ILE A 158 2.44 -18.35 -4.26
CA ILE A 158 2.12 -18.72 -5.64
C ILE A 158 2.17 -17.49 -6.57
N PRO A 159 1.50 -16.36 -6.26
CA PRO A 159 1.64 -15.13 -7.05
C PRO A 159 3.09 -14.66 -7.20
N ILE A 160 3.86 -14.66 -6.10
CA ILE A 160 5.27 -14.23 -6.08
C ILE A 160 6.13 -15.13 -6.97
N ALA A 161 5.95 -16.45 -6.88
CA ALA A 161 6.66 -17.40 -7.72
C ALA A 161 6.35 -17.21 -9.22
N LEU A 162 5.10 -16.93 -9.56
CA LEU A 162 4.68 -16.65 -10.93
C LEU A 162 5.24 -15.31 -11.45
N VAL A 163 5.31 -14.29 -10.60
CA VAL A 163 5.95 -13.00 -10.94
C VAL A 163 7.46 -13.16 -11.11
N ALA A 164 8.12 -13.96 -10.26
CA ALA A 164 9.53 -14.29 -10.43
C ALA A 164 9.78 -15.05 -11.74
N LEU A 165 8.91 -16.01 -12.10
CA LEU A 165 8.95 -16.69 -13.39
C LEU A 165 8.75 -15.70 -14.56
N ALA A 166 7.86 -14.72 -14.41
CA ALA A 166 7.70 -13.66 -15.40
C ALA A 166 9.02 -12.92 -15.64
N GLY A 167 9.78 -12.60 -14.58
CA GLY A 167 11.10 -12.00 -14.70
C GLY A 167 12.09 -12.84 -15.52
N VAL A 168 12.12 -14.17 -15.30
CA VAL A 168 12.95 -15.09 -16.10
C VAL A 168 12.55 -15.05 -17.57
N LEU A 169 11.25 -15.05 -17.87
CA LEU A 169 10.74 -14.97 -19.24
C LEU A 169 11.06 -13.63 -19.91
N VAL A 170 10.97 -12.51 -19.18
CA VAL A 170 11.35 -11.18 -19.68
C VAL A 170 12.81 -11.16 -20.10
N VAL A 171 13.72 -11.58 -19.21
CA VAL A 171 15.16 -11.61 -19.49
C VAL A 171 15.49 -12.56 -20.64
N SER A 172 14.85 -13.74 -20.69
CA SER A 172 15.08 -14.72 -21.76
C SER A 172 14.57 -14.22 -23.12
N GLY A 173 13.44 -13.52 -23.14
CA GLY A 173 12.81 -12.97 -24.33
C GLY A 173 13.51 -11.73 -24.90
N SER A 174 14.17 -10.93 -24.07
CA SER A 174 14.84 -9.68 -24.49
C SER A 174 16.28 -9.88 -24.98
N ARG A 175 16.98 -10.94 -24.54
CA ARG A 175 18.43 -11.11 -24.79
C ARG A 175 18.82 -11.59 -26.19
N GLY A 176 17.86 -11.85 -27.08
CA GLY A 176 18.13 -12.45 -28.39
C GLY A 176 18.64 -13.91 -28.32
N LEU A 177 18.45 -14.58 -27.17
CA LEU A 177 18.80 -15.99 -26.96
C LEU A 177 17.80 -16.95 -27.62
N LEU A 178 16.56 -16.49 -27.78
CA LEU A 178 15.46 -17.27 -28.32
C LEU A 178 15.20 -16.93 -29.79
N PRO A 179 14.74 -17.91 -30.60
CA PRO A 179 14.13 -17.64 -31.89
C PRO A 179 13.00 -16.60 -31.76
N ALA A 180 12.81 -15.77 -32.78
CA ALA A 180 11.90 -14.63 -32.74
C ALA A 180 10.47 -14.96 -32.24
N ALA A 181 9.88 -16.06 -32.72
CA ALA A 181 8.56 -16.49 -32.28
C ALA A 181 8.52 -16.83 -30.78
N LEU A 182 9.55 -17.52 -30.28
CA LEU A 182 9.66 -17.89 -28.86
C LEU A 182 9.91 -16.67 -27.97
N ALA A 183 10.66 -15.68 -28.44
CA ALA A 183 10.86 -14.42 -27.73
C ALA A 183 9.53 -13.67 -27.52
N VAL A 184 8.72 -13.54 -28.57
CA VAL A 184 7.38 -12.90 -28.49
C VAL A 184 6.45 -13.67 -27.55
N ILE A 185 6.43 -15.01 -27.64
CA ILE A 185 5.62 -15.85 -26.76
C ILE A 185 6.06 -15.69 -25.30
N ALA A 186 7.38 -15.69 -25.03
CA ALA A 186 7.92 -15.51 -23.68
C ALA A 186 7.53 -14.15 -23.09
N LEU A 187 7.63 -13.06 -23.86
CA LEU A 187 7.23 -11.72 -23.41
C LEU A 187 5.72 -11.59 -23.21
N GLY A 188 4.90 -12.20 -24.07
CA GLY A 188 3.45 -12.28 -23.90
C GLY A 188 3.05 -13.07 -22.65
N ALA A 189 3.69 -14.23 -22.43
CA ALA A 189 3.49 -15.04 -21.22
C ALA A 189 3.92 -14.28 -19.96
N ALA A 190 5.06 -13.58 -20.01
CA ALA A 190 5.48 -12.70 -18.92
C ALA A 190 4.43 -11.64 -18.60
N ALA A 191 3.91 -10.92 -19.60
CA ALA A 191 2.85 -9.93 -19.39
C ALA A 191 1.60 -10.55 -18.73
N GLY A 192 1.21 -11.76 -19.15
CA GLY A 192 0.11 -12.50 -18.54
C GLY A 192 0.37 -12.87 -17.07
N LEU A 193 1.59 -13.32 -16.74
CA LEU A 193 1.99 -13.66 -15.37
C LEU A 193 2.07 -12.42 -14.47
N VAL A 194 2.60 -11.30 -14.97
CA VAL A 194 2.63 -10.01 -14.24
C VAL A 194 1.21 -9.53 -13.95
N TRP A 195 0.33 -9.56 -14.97
CA TRP A 195 -1.08 -9.22 -14.80
C TRP A 195 -1.77 -10.12 -13.77
N TYR A 196 -1.57 -11.44 -13.86
CA TYR A 196 -2.13 -12.40 -12.92
C TYR A 196 -1.62 -12.15 -11.49
N GLY A 197 -0.31 -11.98 -11.34
CA GLY A 197 0.32 -11.67 -10.06
C GLY A 197 -0.23 -10.40 -9.45
N ALA A 198 -0.28 -9.32 -10.23
CA ALA A 198 -0.88 -8.05 -9.82
C ALA A 198 -2.32 -8.23 -9.34
N MET A 199 -3.17 -8.90 -10.11
CA MET A 199 -4.57 -9.12 -9.75
C MET A 199 -4.75 -9.90 -8.44
N ARG A 200 -3.82 -10.82 -8.14
CA ARG A 200 -3.85 -11.65 -6.93
C ARG A 200 -3.24 -10.98 -5.70
N THR A 201 -2.43 -9.95 -5.88
CA THR A 201 -1.79 -9.22 -4.77
C THR A 201 -2.53 -7.93 -4.42
N ILE A 202 -3.53 -7.52 -5.20
CA ILE A 202 -4.36 -6.36 -4.88
C ILE A 202 -4.92 -6.55 -3.47
N PRO A 203 -4.63 -5.63 -2.53
CA PRO A 203 -5.27 -5.67 -1.22
C PRO A 203 -6.78 -5.57 -1.43
N VAL A 204 -7.53 -6.55 -0.93
CA VAL A 204 -8.99 -6.53 -0.97
C VAL A 204 -9.46 -5.45 0.01
N TYR A 205 -9.60 -4.22 -0.48
CA TYR A 205 -10.38 -3.20 0.21
C TYR A 205 -11.85 -3.63 0.16
N ALA A 206 -12.57 -3.49 1.28
CA ALA A 206 -13.97 -3.94 1.40
C ALA A 206 -14.92 -3.33 0.35
N ASP A 207 -14.52 -2.23 -0.30
CA ASP A 207 -15.30 -1.51 -1.32
C ASP A 207 -15.54 -2.32 -2.63
N ASP A 208 -14.73 -3.34 -2.94
CA ASP A 208 -14.86 -4.11 -4.20
C ASP A 208 -15.68 -5.41 -4.04
N ALA A 209 -16.09 -5.78 -2.82
CA ALA A 209 -16.96 -6.94 -2.58
C ALA A 209 -18.44 -6.66 -2.92
N ASP A 210 -18.84 -5.39 -2.96
CA ASP A 210 -20.23 -4.98 -3.18
C ASP A 210 -20.58 -4.72 -4.66
N ALA A 211 -19.60 -4.81 -5.57
CA ALA A 211 -19.82 -4.56 -7.00
C ALA A 211 -20.16 -5.83 -7.82
N ALA A 212 -20.10 -7.02 -7.21
CA ALA A 212 -20.35 -8.29 -7.89
C ALA A 212 -21.70 -8.93 -7.52
N GLY A 213 -22.65 -8.14 -6.98
CA GLY A 213 -23.90 -8.65 -6.45
C GLY A 213 -25.10 -7.73 -6.61
N TYR A 214 -25.26 -7.08 -7.77
CA TYR A 214 -26.56 -6.52 -8.18
C TYR A 214 -26.73 -6.67 -9.69
N ASP A 215 -27.11 -7.89 -10.10
CA ASP A 215 -27.82 -8.08 -11.36
C ASP A 215 -29.27 -7.58 -11.18
N ASP A 216 -29.67 -6.74 -12.11
CA ASP A 216 -31.01 -6.63 -12.71
C ASP A 216 -32.23 -6.51 -11.79
N GLU A 217 -32.75 -5.28 -11.65
CA GLU A 217 -34.19 -5.01 -11.69
C GLU A 217 -34.40 -3.50 -11.93
N GLY A 218 -34.88 -3.17 -13.13
CA GLY A 218 -35.10 -1.79 -13.57
C GLY A 218 -36.28 -1.09 -12.89
N TYR A 219 -36.17 0.23 -12.69
CA TYR A 219 -37.32 1.12 -12.55
C TYR A 219 -36.95 2.56 -12.98
N ASP A 220 -37.48 2.91 -14.14
CA ASP A 220 -38.03 4.17 -14.63
C ASP A 220 -37.47 5.54 -14.20
N GLU A 221 -36.98 6.20 -15.25
CA GLU A 221 -36.77 7.63 -15.45
C GLU A 221 -38.06 8.45 -15.24
N GLN A 222 -38.03 9.41 -14.32
CA GLN A 222 -38.94 10.57 -14.32
C GLN A 222 -38.32 11.73 -13.55
N GLY A 223 -38.05 12.82 -14.28
CA GLY A 223 -37.35 13.99 -13.78
C GLY A 223 -38.15 14.82 -12.79
N TYR A 224 -37.43 15.62 -12.01
CA TYR A 224 -37.95 16.85 -11.44
C TYR A 224 -36.90 17.96 -11.49
N ASP A 225 -37.46 19.11 -11.83
CA ASP A 225 -36.92 20.35 -12.36
C ASP A 225 -36.29 21.25 -11.29
N ASP A 226 -35.45 22.16 -11.77
CA ASP A 226 -34.77 23.24 -11.07
C ASP A 226 -35.71 24.08 -10.20
N ARG A 227 -35.29 24.37 -8.95
CA ARG A 227 -35.69 25.60 -8.24
C ARG A 227 -34.55 26.16 -7.38
N GLU A 228 -33.84 27.08 -8.01
CA GLU A 228 -33.44 28.40 -7.52
C GLU A 228 -33.95 28.78 -6.10
N TYR A 229 -33.01 29.01 -5.18
CA TYR A 229 -33.24 29.78 -3.95
C TYR A 229 -32.09 30.78 -3.74
N GLY A 230 -32.31 31.99 -4.25
CA GLY A 230 -32.32 33.23 -3.45
C GLY A 230 -31.12 33.55 -2.57
N ASP A 231 -30.21 34.35 -3.15
CA ASP A 231 -29.61 35.57 -2.61
C ASP A 231 -29.90 35.91 -1.12
N ARG A 232 -28.85 35.86 -0.29
CA ARG A 232 -28.71 36.69 0.91
C ARG A 232 -27.25 37.12 1.08
N GLY A 233 -26.94 38.30 0.55
CA GLY A 233 -25.71 39.02 0.86
C GLY A 233 -25.64 39.48 2.31
N TYR A 234 -24.50 39.23 2.97
CA TYR A 234 -24.03 39.99 4.13
C TYR A 234 -22.50 40.15 4.07
N ALA A 235 -22.10 41.38 3.77
CA ALA A 235 -20.94 42.15 4.24
C ALA A 235 -19.54 41.51 4.29
N GLU A 236 -18.72 42.05 3.39
CA GLU A 236 -17.26 42.00 3.31
C GLU A 236 -16.57 42.54 4.57
N GLN A 237 -15.75 41.72 5.22
CA GLN A 237 -14.75 42.16 6.22
C GLN A 237 -13.35 41.92 5.67
N ALA A 238 -12.60 43.02 5.52
CA ALA A 238 -11.22 43.02 5.05
C ALA A 238 -10.28 42.30 6.04
N PRO A 239 -9.25 41.59 5.55
CA PRO A 239 -8.29 40.88 6.40
C PRO A 239 -7.30 41.86 7.06
N PRO A 240 -6.87 41.63 8.32
CA PRO A 240 -5.76 42.39 8.88
C PRO A 240 -4.42 41.93 8.29
N ALA A 241 -3.61 42.91 7.88
CA ALA A 241 -2.25 42.75 7.35
C ALA A 241 -1.25 42.25 8.42
N PRO A 242 -0.10 41.66 8.01
CA PRO A 242 0.77 40.89 8.89
C PRO A 242 1.70 41.79 9.73
N ARG A 243 1.92 41.41 11.00
CA ARG A 243 2.99 41.99 11.83
C ARG A 243 4.30 41.23 11.61
N SER A 244 5.28 41.93 11.06
CA SER A 244 6.69 41.54 11.07
C SER A 244 7.40 42.03 12.33
N ALA A 245 8.16 41.17 13.02
CA ALA A 245 9.42 41.53 13.69
C ALA A 245 10.19 40.30 14.22
N ARG A 246 11.12 39.80 13.38
CA ARG A 246 12.57 39.70 13.63
C ARG A 246 13.07 39.30 15.04
N GLY A 247 13.79 38.18 15.11
CA GLY A 247 14.74 37.86 16.18
C GLY A 247 15.52 36.58 15.88
N GLY A 248 16.77 36.71 15.40
CA GLY A 248 17.64 35.59 15.05
C GLY A 248 18.33 34.96 16.27
N GLY A 249 18.60 33.66 16.19
CA GLY A 249 19.36 32.92 17.21
C GLY A 249 19.69 31.49 16.78
N LYS A 250 20.90 31.34 16.24
CA LYS A 250 21.80 30.16 16.19
C LYS A 250 21.20 28.75 16.31
N ARG A 251 21.42 27.97 15.23
CA ARG A 251 21.44 26.50 15.16
C ARG A 251 22.30 25.94 16.30
N GLY A 252 21.67 25.38 17.34
CA GLY A 252 22.32 24.75 18.48
C GLY A 252 22.25 23.23 18.39
N GLU A 253 23.40 22.58 18.50
CA GLU A 253 23.55 21.13 18.60
C GLU A 253 22.72 20.56 19.77
N LEU A 254 22.02 19.45 19.52
CA LEU A 254 21.31 18.70 20.55
C LEU A 254 22.33 18.05 21.49
N ARG A 255 22.53 18.67 22.67
CA ARG A 255 23.23 18.04 23.80
C ARG A 255 22.21 17.82 24.92
N PHE A 256 22.04 16.57 25.32
CA PHE A 256 21.18 16.19 26.45
C PHE A 256 21.86 16.58 27.77
N PRO A 257 21.13 17.17 28.75
CA PRO A 257 21.63 17.34 30.11
C PRO A 257 21.68 15.99 30.84
N GLU A 258 22.82 15.65 31.45
CA GLU A 258 22.93 14.54 32.40
C GLU A 258 22.16 14.89 33.69
N GLN A 259 21.12 14.11 33.98
CA GLN A 259 20.42 14.17 35.27
C GLN A 259 21.24 13.43 36.35
N PRO A 260 21.34 13.96 37.58
CA PRO A 260 21.96 13.24 38.69
C PRO A 260 21.16 11.97 39.04
N ALA A 261 21.85 10.86 39.27
CA ALA A 261 21.26 9.60 39.68
C ALA A 261 20.69 9.69 41.10
N GLU A 262 19.38 9.91 41.21
CA GLU A 262 18.64 9.72 42.46
C GLU A 262 17.95 8.34 42.40
N GLN A 263 18.38 7.41 43.26
CA GLN A 263 17.80 6.07 43.35
C GLN A 263 16.35 6.15 43.85
N PRO A 264 15.37 5.59 43.13
CA PRO A 264 14.00 5.52 43.63
C PRO A 264 13.92 4.56 44.83
N ARG A 265 13.62 5.09 46.01
CA ARG A 265 13.20 4.30 47.17
C ARG A 265 11.76 3.84 46.95
N PHE A 266 11.55 2.53 46.94
CA PHE A 266 10.21 1.94 46.90
C PHE A 266 9.55 2.06 48.27
N ALA A 267 8.31 2.55 48.30
CA ALA A 267 7.45 2.50 49.48
C ALA A 267 6.90 1.08 49.65
N GLU A 268 6.91 0.55 50.88
CA GLU A 268 6.28 -0.73 51.22
C GLU A 268 4.75 -0.64 51.10
N PRO A 269 4.07 -1.70 50.61
CA PRO A 269 2.62 -1.68 50.40
C PRO A 269 1.89 -1.96 51.72
N SER A 270 1.21 -0.95 52.26
CA SER A 270 0.20 -1.12 53.31
C SER A 270 -1.20 -1.07 52.70
N GLY A 271 -1.79 -2.25 52.47
CA GLY A 271 -3.18 -2.44 52.04
C GLY A 271 -3.52 -3.93 51.92
N PRO A 272 -4.78 -4.36 52.19
CA PRO A 272 -5.11 -5.78 52.31
C PRO A 272 -4.90 -6.51 50.98
N SER A 273 -4.19 -7.64 51.09
CA SER A 273 -3.81 -8.57 50.02
C SER A 273 -5.02 -8.99 49.17
N THR A 274 -5.10 -8.50 47.94
CA THR A 274 -5.76 -9.27 46.86
C THR A 274 -4.87 -10.46 46.56
N THR A 275 -5.37 -11.66 46.83
CA THR A 275 -4.65 -12.91 46.54
C THR A 275 -4.38 -13.01 45.04
N VAL A 276 -3.24 -13.61 44.68
CA VAL A 276 -2.81 -13.83 43.29
C VAL A 276 -3.92 -14.52 42.46
N ASP A 277 -4.80 -15.28 43.10
CA ASP A 277 -5.97 -15.91 42.49
C ASP A 277 -7.00 -14.92 41.89
N ASP A 278 -7.16 -13.70 42.44
CA ASP A 278 -8.10 -12.71 41.89
C ASP A 278 -7.55 -12.03 40.63
N ALA A 279 -6.23 -11.87 40.54
CA ALA A 279 -5.56 -11.36 39.35
C ALA A 279 -5.53 -12.40 38.21
N VAL A 280 -5.48 -13.69 38.56
CA VAL A 280 -5.56 -14.81 37.61
C VAL A 280 -7.01 -15.02 37.14
N ALA A 281 -8.01 -14.79 37.99
CA ALA A 281 -9.43 -14.82 37.60
C ALA A 281 -9.80 -13.68 36.64
N ALA A 282 -9.23 -12.47 36.80
CA ALA A 282 -9.41 -11.36 35.86
C ALA A 282 -8.71 -11.61 34.50
N ALA A 283 -7.68 -12.45 34.46
CA ALA A 283 -7.02 -12.90 33.23
C ALA A 283 -7.76 -14.06 32.53
N ALA A 284 -8.65 -14.76 33.24
CA ALA A 284 -9.30 -15.99 32.76
C ALA A 284 -10.62 -15.80 31.99
N GLY A 285 -11.04 -14.55 31.72
CA GLY A 285 -12.29 -14.25 31.02
C GLY A 285 -12.13 -13.78 29.57
N MET A 286 -10.92 -13.75 29.01
CA MET A 286 -10.68 -13.12 27.71
C MET A 286 -10.46 -14.18 26.62
N PRO A 287 -11.27 -14.19 25.55
CA PRO A 287 -11.10 -15.20 24.52
C PRO A 287 -9.82 -14.94 23.71
N PRO A 288 -9.08 -15.99 23.29
CA PRO A 288 -7.86 -15.92 22.48
C PRO A 288 -8.10 -15.39 21.04
N THR A 289 -9.21 -14.69 20.81
CA THR A 289 -9.76 -14.30 19.51
C THR A 289 -9.77 -12.79 19.29
N ALA A 290 -9.23 -11.98 20.22
CA ALA A 290 -9.23 -10.52 20.09
C ALA A 290 -8.41 -10.06 18.87
N CYS A 291 -9.04 -9.24 18.02
CA CYS A 291 -8.45 -8.70 16.79
C CYS A 291 -8.18 -7.22 16.97
N GLY A 292 -7.01 -6.74 16.53
CA GLY A 292 -6.66 -5.33 16.61
C GLY A 292 -6.14 -4.77 15.29
N GLN A 293 -6.25 -3.45 15.15
CA GLN A 293 -5.78 -2.70 14.00
C GLN A 293 -5.17 -1.38 14.44
N ILE A 294 -4.01 -1.04 13.86
CA ILE A 294 -3.41 0.29 13.95
C ILE A 294 -3.51 0.94 12.57
N THR A 295 -4.09 2.13 12.51
CA THR A 295 -4.17 2.90 11.27
C THR A 295 -3.48 4.25 11.45
N VAL A 296 -2.43 4.49 10.68
CA VAL A 296 -1.67 5.73 10.67
C VAL A 296 -2.09 6.57 9.47
N TYR A 297 -2.68 7.73 9.74
CA TYR A 297 -2.98 8.75 8.74
C TYR A 297 -1.88 9.81 8.73
N THR A 298 -1.38 10.12 7.54
CA THR A 298 -0.63 11.34 7.26
C THR A 298 -1.57 12.33 6.61
N LEU A 299 -1.80 13.46 7.26
CA LEU A 299 -2.74 14.50 6.86
C LEU A 299 -2.06 15.49 5.91
N LEU A 300 -2.88 16.16 5.11
CA LEU A 300 -2.47 17.37 4.39
C LEU A 300 -2.28 18.51 5.39
N GLU A 301 -1.25 19.31 5.19
CA GLU A 301 -0.97 20.49 6.04
C GLU A 301 -2.17 21.46 6.02
N GLY A 302 -2.60 21.91 7.20
CA GLY A 302 -3.77 22.78 7.37
C GLY A 302 -5.13 22.07 7.32
N ARG A 303 -5.15 20.73 7.26
CA ARG A 303 -6.39 19.91 7.30
C ARG A 303 -6.57 19.14 8.62
N GLU A 304 -5.70 19.33 9.59
CA GLU A 304 -5.65 18.62 10.87
C GLU A 304 -6.97 18.77 11.64
N GLU A 305 -7.39 20.01 11.91
CA GLU A 305 -8.63 20.29 12.65
C GLU A 305 -9.90 19.79 11.94
N ALA A 306 -9.89 19.71 10.62
CA ALA A 306 -11.01 19.17 9.87
C ALA A 306 -11.09 17.65 10.02
N PHE A 307 -9.94 16.97 9.93
CA PHE A 307 -9.84 15.53 10.14
C PHE A 307 -10.16 15.15 11.59
N ASP A 308 -9.69 15.92 12.57
CA ASP A 308 -9.91 15.65 13.99
C ASP A 308 -11.39 15.71 14.36
N ARG A 309 -12.16 16.63 13.76
CA ARG A 309 -13.62 16.66 13.92
C ARG A 309 -14.30 15.38 13.40
N LEU A 310 -13.88 14.88 12.24
CA LEU A 310 -14.39 13.62 11.69
C LEU A 310 -14.00 12.43 12.56
N ALA A 311 -12.78 12.41 13.07
CA ALA A 311 -12.28 11.38 13.97
C ALA A 311 -13.08 11.35 15.28
N ASP A 312 -13.35 12.52 15.86
CA ASP A 312 -14.16 12.67 17.07
C ASP A 312 -15.61 12.20 16.87
N ASP A 313 -16.22 12.53 15.74
CA ASP A 313 -17.55 12.04 15.38
C ASP A 313 -17.57 10.51 15.25
N LEU A 314 -16.54 9.93 14.64
CA LEU A 314 -16.40 8.49 14.51
C LEU A 314 -16.25 7.81 15.88
N VAL A 315 -15.36 8.32 16.74
CA VAL A 315 -15.14 7.78 18.08
C VAL A 315 -16.43 7.81 18.90
N ARG A 316 -17.21 8.90 18.83
CA ARG A 316 -18.52 9.00 19.49
C ARG A 316 -19.51 7.96 18.96
N ALA A 317 -19.59 7.80 17.64
CA ALA A 317 -20.50 6.83 17.03
C ALA A 317 -20.16 5.39 17.40
N VAL A 318 -18.87 5.01 17.32
CA VAL A 318 -18.38 3.69 17.72
C VAL A 318 -18.66 3.43 19.20
N SER A 319 -18.36 4.39 20.07
CA SER A 319 -18.60 4.27 21.51
C SER A 319 -20.09 4.04 21.86
N ALA A 320 -21.00 4.57 21.05
CA ALA A 320 -22.45 4.43 21.27
C ALA A 320 -23.02 3.15 20.63
N ALA A 321 -22.50 2.73 19.48
CA ALA A 321 -23.09 1.68 18.65
C ALA A 321 -22.39 0.31 18.79
N GLU A 322 -21.14 0.27 19.26
CA GLU A 322 -20.30 -0.94 19.21
C GLU A 322 -19.80 -1.36 20.60
N PRO A 323 -20.62 -2.08 21.39
CA PRO A 323 -20.25 -2.48 22.75
C PRO A 323 -19.12 -3.53 22.81
N ASP A 324 -18.82 -4.20 21.69
CA ASP A 324 -17.76 -5.21 21.60
C ASP A 324 -16.42 -4.65 21.06
N THR A 325 -16.38 -3.33 20.85
CA THR A 325 -15.15 -2.59 20.58
C THR A 325 -14.49 -2.25 21.92
N LEU A 326 -13.39 -2.94 22.23
CA LEU A 326 -12.69 -2.86 23.50
C LEU A 326 -11.87 -1.58 23.63
N ILE A 327 -11.19 -1.19 22.55
CA ILE A 327 -10.45 0.07 22.45
C ILE A 327 -10.73 0.66 21.06
N PHE A 328 -11.05 1.94 21.02
CA PHE A 328 -11.10 2.71 19.79
C PHE A 328 -10.59 4.12 20.09
N ALA A 329 -9.32 4.37 19.80
CA ALA A 329 -8.64 5.60 20.16
C ALA A 329 -7.99 6.23 18.94
N CYS A 330 -8.10 7.55 18.80
CA CYS A 330 -7.32 8.35 17.87
C CYS A 330 -6.25 9.12 18.67
N HIS A 331 -5.00 9.06 18.22
CA HIS A 331 -3.86 9.71 18.86
C HIS A 331 -3.25 10.76 17.94
N GLU A 332 -2.85 11.89 18.52
CA GLU A 332 -1.91 12.81 17.89
C GLU A 332 -0.47 12.36 18.15
N VAL A 333 0.41 12.57 17.18
CA VAL A 333 1.82 12.19 17.31
C VAL A 333 2.66 13.39 17.76
N VAL A 334 3.31 13.25 18.92
CA VAL A 334 4.21 14.28 19.47
C VAL A 334 5.36 14.55 18.50
N GLY A 335 5.51 15.80 18.08
CA GLY A 335 6.54 16.21 17.11
C GLY A 335 6.18 15.96 15.64
N ALA A 336 5.00 15.44 15.35
CA ALA A 336 4.49 15.24 13.98
C ALA A 336 2.99 15.62 13.91
N PRO A 337 2.66 16.92 13.85
CA PRO A 337 1.27 17.40 13.96
C PRO A 337 0.37 16.92 12.84
N THR A 338 0.92 16.60 11.66
CA THR A 338 0.20 16.05 10.51
C THR A 338 -0.04 14.54 10.61
N GLN A 339 0.28 13.88 11.72
CA GLN A 339 0.04 12.45 11.89
C GLN A 339 -1.05 12.16 12.92
N ARG A 340 -1.92 11.20 12.57
CA ARG A 340 -2.92 10.62 13.47
C ARG A 340 -2.83 9.11 13.48
N ILE A 341 -2.88 8.51 14.66
CA ILE A 341 -2.82 7.06 14.84
C ILE A 341 -4.11 6.57 15.48
N PHE A 342 -4.89 5.80 14.75
CA PHE A 342 -5.98 5.03 15.32
C PHE A 342 -5.44 3.72 15.89
N TYR A 343 -5.77 3.42 17.13
CA TYR A 343 -5.59 2.11 17.74
C TYR A 343 -6.96 1.53 18.06
N GLN A 344 -7.23 0.36 17.47
CA GLN A 344 -8.52 -0.32 17.54
C GLN A 344 -8.30 -1.73 18.05
N LEU A 345 -9.12 -2.16 18.99
CA LEU A 345 -9.11 -3.51 19.55
C LEU A 345 -10.54 -3.98 19.74
N PHE A 346 -10.85 -5.15 19.22
CA PHE A 346 -12.17 -5.76 19.23
C PHE A 346 -12.14 -7.06 20.02
N ARG A 347 -13.29 -7.43 20.61
CA ARG A 347 -13.45 -8.69 21.36
C ARG A 347 -13.10 -9.92 20.51
N ASP A 348 -13.56 -9.92 19.26
CA ASP A 348 -13.38 -11.01 18.31
C ASP A 348 -13.49 -10.52 16.84
N GLU A 349 -13.28 -11.44 15.91
CA GLU A 349 -13.39 -11.20 14.47
C GLU A 349 -14.81 -10.77 14.04
N ALA A 350 -15.86 -11.22 14.74
CA ALA A 350 -17.23 -10.84 14.40
C ALA A 350 -17.51 -9.38 14.73
N ALA A 351 -17.02 -8.90 15.88
CA ALA A 351 -17.05 -7.49 16.25
C ALA A 351 -16.26 -6.63 15.25
N PHE A 352 -15.08 -7.08 14.83
CA PHE A 352 -14.31 -6.38 13.79
C PHE A 352 -15.04 -6.33 12.44
N ALA A 353 -15.65 -7.44 12.01
CA ALA A 353 -16.43 -7.49 10.78
C ALA A 353 -17.71 -6.64 10.84
N ALA A 354 -18.32 -6.49 12.02
CA ALA A 354 -19.45 -5.58 12.24
C ALA A 354 -19.01 -4.11 12.15
N HIS A 355 -17.92 -3.74 12.83
CA HIS A 355 -17.33 -2.41 12.75
C HIS A 355 -17.06 -1.99 11.29
N ARG A 356 -16.44 -2.88 10.51
CA ARG A 356 -16.12 -2.64 9.08
C ARG A 356 -17.34 -2.35 8.21
N ARG A 357 -18.53 -2.84 8.59
CA ARG A 357 -19.79 -2.59 7.87
C ARG A 357 -20.58 -1.41 8.44
N GLY A 358 -20.08 -0.76 9.48
CA GLY A 358 -20.77 0.33 10.17
C GLY A 358 -20.94 1.57 9.28
N PRO A 359 -22.12 2.19 9.24
CA PRO A 359 -22.37 3.38 8.41
C PRO A 359 -21.52 4.59 8.85
N HIS A 360 -21.21 4.71 10.14
CA HIS A 360 -20.33 5.75 10.68
C HIS A 360 -18.89 5.63 10.18
N LEU A 361 -18.35 4.40 10.09
CA LEU A 361 -17.02 4.17 9.53
C LEU A 361 -17.00 4.53 8.03
N GLN A 362 -18.00 4.10 7.28
CA GLN A 362 -18.09 4.39 5.84
C GLN A 362 -18.16 5.90 5.56
N ARG A 363 -18.96 6.62 6.35
CA ARG A 363 -19.03 8.08 6.29
C ARG A 363 -17.68 8.73 6.57
N PHE A 364 -16.99 8.30 7.63
CA PHE A 364 -15.66 8.81 7.95
C PHE A 364 -14.66 8.56 6.82
N LEU A 365 -14.65 7.36 6.23
CA LEU A 365 -13.76 7.02 5.12
C LEU A 365 -14.06 7.87 3.88
N ALA A 366 -15.32 8.17 3.59
CA ALA A 366 -15.70 9.03 2.47
C ALA A 366 -15.24 10.48 2.67
N GLU A 367 -15.53 11.06 3.83
CA GLU A 367 -15.27 12.48 4.11
C GLU A 367 -13.77 12.76 4.36
N SER A 368 -13.06 11.87 5.04
CA SER A 368 -11.64 12.04 5.38
C SER A 368 -10.69 11.98 4.18
N ARG A 369 -11.11 11.39 3.05
CA ARG A 369 -10.29 11.26 1.82
C ARG A 369 -9.66 12.58 1.35
N THR A 370 -10.36 13.70 1.53
CA THR A 370 -9.88 15.03 1.10
C THR A 370 -8.89 15.69 2.06
N HIS A 371 -8.62 15.05 3.21
CA HIS A 371 -7.74 15.55 4.26
C HIS A 371 -6.47 14.71 4.42
N VAL A 372 -6.39 13.55 3.76
CA VAL A 372 -5.33 12.55 3.96
C VAL A 372 -4.37 12.47 2.76
N LEU A 373 -3.09 12.63 3.05
CA LEU A 373 -1.98 12.40 2.11
C LEU A 373 -1.68 10.90 1.97
N ALA A 374 -1.62 10.16 3.08
CA ALA A 374 -1.32 8.73 3.09
C ALA A 374 -1.99 8.01 4.26
N THR A 375 -2.29 6.73 4.07
CA THR A 375 -2.85 5.85 5.11
C THR A 375 -2.02 4.57 5.16
N ASN A 376 -1.59 4.15 6.35
CA ASN A 376 -0.96 2.86 6.59
C ASN A 376 -1.79 2.08 7.59
N VAL A 377 -2.11 0.83 7.27
CA VAL A 377 -2.91 -0.05 8.13
C VAL A 377 -2.03 -1.23 8.55
N ILE A 378 -2.08 -1.58 9.83
CA ILE A 378 -1.31 -2.66 10.42
C ILE A 378 -2.29 -3.49 11.27
N GLU A 379 -2.49 -4.74 10.90
CA GLU A 379 -3.25 -5.69 11.73
C GLU A 379 -2.36 -6.21 12.86
N VAL A 380 -2.93 -6.30 14.05
CA VAL A 380 -2.23 -6.76 15.25
C VAL A 380 -3.05 -7.81 15.98
N ARG A 381 -2.36 -8.82 16.51
CA ARG A 381 -2.95 -9.76 17.45
C ARG A 381 -2.63 -9.32 18.87
N LEU A 382 -3.63 -9.40 19.74
CA LEU A 382 -3.42 -9.09 21.14
C LEU A 382 -2.60 -10.21 21.80
N GLY A 383 -1.43 -9.84 22.32
CA GLY A 383 -0.65 -10.68 23.23
C GLY A 383 -1.14 -10.52 24.67
N SER A 384 -0.22 -10.56 25.64
CA SER A 384 -0.53 -10.20 27.02
C SER A 384 -0.87 -8.71 27.13
N ALA A 385 -2.03 -8.38 27.70
CA ALA A 385 -2.50 -7.01 27.83
C ALA A 385 -3.24 -6.79 29.15
N LYS A 386 -3.21 -5.55 29.64
CA LYS A 386 -4.09 -5.06 30.71
C LYS A 386 -5.16 -4.18 30.07
N LEU A 387 -6.40 -4.65 30.06
CA LEU A 387 -7.54 -3.91 29.52
C LEU A 387 -8.40 -3.36 30.67
N PRO A 388 -9.10 -2.23 30.46
CA PRO A 388 -10.16 -1.82 31.37
C PRO A 388 -11.22 -2.93 31.42
N SER A 389 -11.60 -3.36 32.63
CA SER A 389 -12.72 -4.30 32.79
C SER A 389 -14.00 -3.64 32.30
N ALA A 390 -14.57 -4.12 31.19
CA ALA A 390 -15.88 -3.70 30.71
C ALA A 390 -16.90 -3.86 31.86
N HIS A 391 -17.64 -2.82 32.20
CA HIS A 391 -18.66 -2.88 33.25
C HIS A 391 -19.62 -4.04 32.97
N ALA A 392 -19.59 -5.05 33.85
CA ALA A 392 -20.56 -6.13 33.83
C ALA A 392 -21.95 -5.54 34.06
N ARG A 393 -22.86 -5.73 33.10
CA ARG A 393 -24.28 -5.43 33.27
C ARG A 393 -24.77 -6.22 34.50
N PRO A 394 -25.37 -5.60 35.52
CA PRO A 394 -25.89 -6.35 36.66
C PRO A 394 -26.96 -7.34 36.17
N PRO A 395 -27.01 -8.56 36.73
CA PRO A 395 -27.98 -9.57 36.32
C PRO A 395 -29.39 -9.04 36.55
N SER A 396 -30.22 -9.15 35.50
CA SER A 396 -31.65 -8.87 35.55
C SER A 396 -32.27 -9.72 36.66
N ALA A 397 -32.83 -9.08 37.68
CA ALA A 397 -33.61 -9.75 38.71
C ALA A 397 -34.89 -10.32 38.07
N HIS A 398 -34.87 -11.61 37.75
CA HIS A 398 -36.08 -12.38 37.46
C HIS A 398 -36.50 -13.13 38.73
N GLY A 399 -37.73 -12.88 39.18
CA GLY A 399 -38.42 -13.75 40.13
C GLY A 399 -39.14 -13.01 41.26
N ALA A 400 -40.21 -12.28 40.95
CA ALA A 400 -41.28 -12.11 41.93
C ALA A 400 -42.20 -13.35 41.82
N PRO A 401 -42.45 -14.11 42.91
CA PRO A 401 -43.40 -15.20 42.86
C PRO A 401 -44.84 -14.65 42.88
N ASP A 402 -45.65 -15.11 41.92
CA ASP A 402 -47.10 -14.97 41.93
C ASP A 402 -47.69 -15.70 43.14
N PHE A 403 -48.58 -15.03 43.87
CA PHE A 403 -49.58 -15.69 44.72
C PHE A 403 -50.91 -14.94 44.64
N PRO A 404 -52.05 -15.63 44.44
CA PRO A 404 -53.37 -15.11 44.79
C PRO A 404 -53.63 -15.16 46.30
#